data_AF-A0A4R7VH41-F1
#
_entry.id   AF-A0A4R7VH41-F1
#
_cell.length_a   1.000
_cell.length_b   1.000
_cell.length_c   1.000
_cell.angle_alpha   90.00
_cell.angle_beta   90.00
_cell.angle_gamma   90.00
#
_symmetry.space_group_name_H-M   'P 1'
#
loop_
_entity.id
_entity.type
_entity.pdbx_description
1 polymer ?
#
loop_
_entity_poly.entity_id
_entity_poly.type
_entity_poly.pdbx_seq_one_letter_code
_entity_poly.pdbx_strand_id
1 'polypeptide(L)'
;MTEPSAAVALHDTLLRVAGWVPDDLLTDARARLARGAGGEVARILAFAGTRTTLPLTDDDMDLLGDLLTGDGADERLLDAVELAAEEPVLLWRFTAKAPEHAGDEVDGDLLAAVAGEPGVLGLWRAWRWPADNAPYPPPRAVHVVEADPTQLAEGGLPGLTARLQSLLSVAGEQFPQVEVVATVSDPPWYQRMARAVGTLLWSVRPDVEPVVARVFDMSDPELGPRFAPDHPRMTDESERERVLWYLRSGTELLVTLATMPDVADPARGSVVPMTFRTDGRWIWPDAVTYYLEEHRLTPDPDLVAHIRTTDGPPPGLDTVALQRAMAVLTQPLDDERIQPTA
;
A
#
# COMPACT_ATOMS: atom_id res chain seq x y z
N MET A 1 -20.71 9.93 15.67
CA MET A 1 -20.09 8.70 15.17
C MET A 1 -20.62 7.58 16.04
N THR A 2 -21.21 6.55 15.45
CA THR A 2 -21.63 5.36 16.20
C THR A 2 -20.37 4.60 16.60
N GLU A 3 -20.25 4.19 17.86
CA GLU A 3 -19.19 3.31 18.34
C GLU A 3 -19.07 2.09 17.39
N PRO A 4 -17.85 1.68 16.99
CA PRO A 4 -17.66 0.47 16.20
C PRO A 4 -18.19 -0.73 17.00
N SER A 5 -18.74 -1.74 16.30
CA SER A 5 -19.17 -2.96 17.00
C SER A 5 -17.96 -3.66 17.63
N ALA A 6 -18.15 -4.37 18.73
CA ALA A 6 -17.09 -5.15 19.38
C ALA A 6 -16.38 -6.12 18.41
N ALA A 7 -17.10 -6.63 17.40
CA ALA A 7 -16.50 -7.49 16.38
C ALA A 7 -15.55 -6.73 15.43
N VAL A 8 -15.87 -5.48 15.07
CA VAL A 8 -14.98 -4.63 14.25
C VAL A 8 -13.78 -4.19 15.07
N ALA A 9 -13.98 -3.77 16.32
CA ALA A 9 -12.88 -3.40 17.20
C ALA A 9 -11.93 -4.59 17.42
N LEU A 10 -12.45 -5.79 17.68
CA LEU A 10 -11.62 -6.99 17.86
C LEU A 10 -10.93 -7.43 16.55
N HIS A 11 -11.54 -7.15 15.38
CA HIS A 11 -10.89 -7.35 14.09
C HIS A 11 -9.66 -6.44 13.95
N ASP A 12 -9.77 -5.17 14.32
CA ASP A 12 -8.65 -4.23 14.32
C ASP A 12 -7.56 -4.63 15.33
N THR A 13 -7.93 -5.15 16.50
CA THR A 13 -7.00 -5.77 17.45
C THR A 13 -6.22 -6.94 16.81
N LEU A 14 -6.92 -7.82 16.07
CA LEU A 14 -6.29 -8.94 15.36
C LEU A 14 -5.40 -8.49 14.19
N LEU A 15 -5.65 -7.33 13.57
CA LEU A 15 -4.72 -6.72 12.63
C LEU A 15 -3.45 -6.23 13.34
N ARG A 16 -3.58 -5.60 14.51
CA ARG A 16 -2.42 -5.09 15.29
C ARG A 16 -1.46 -6.20 15.72
N VAL A 17 -1.99 -7.33 16.20
CA VAL A 17 -1.15 -8.45 16.65
C VAL A 17 -0.61 -9.33 15.50
N ALA A 18 -0.94 -9.00 14.24
CA ALA A 18 -0.42 -9.74 13.09
C ALA A 18 1.12 -9.67 13.03
N GLY A 19 1.77 -10.83 12.95
CA GLY A 19 3.23 -10.95 13.04
C GLY A 19 3.81 -10.90 14.46
N TRP A 20 2.98 -10.71 15.49
CA TRP A 20 3.40 -10.76 16.92
C TRP A 20 3.05 -12.08 17.58
N VAL A 21 2.00 -12.73 17.09
CA VAL A 21 1.53 -14.04 17.55
C VAL A 21 1.77 -15.11 16.50
N PRO A 22 1.84 -16.40 16.88
CA PRO A 22 1.93 -17.50 15.93
C PRO A 22 0.80 -17.48 14.88
N ASP A 23 1.14 -17.81 13.64
CA ASP A 23 0.23 -17.75 12.49
C ASP A 23 -1.01 -18.65 12.67
N ASP A 24 -0.84 -19.83 13.26
CA ASP A 24 -1.91 -20.78 13.55
C ASP A 24 -2.92 -20.22 14.56
N LEU A 25 -2.42 -19.59 15.62
CA LEU A 25 -3.22 -18.91 16.63
C LEU A 25 -4.00 -17.73 16.01
N LEU A 26 -3.37 -16.94 15.16
CA LEU A 26 -4.03 -15.82 14.47
C LEU A 26 -5.10 -16.28 13.50
N THR A 27 -4.81 -17.33 12.71
CA THR A 27 -5.79 -17.95 11.81
C THR A 27 -7.00 -18.49 12.59
N ASP A 28 -6.78 -19.20 13.71
CA ASP A 28 -7.87 -19.69 14.55
C ASP A 28 -8.70 -18.53 15.12
N ALA A 29 -8.04 -17.51 15.70
CA ALA A 29 -8.69 -16.34 16.27
C ALA A 29 -9.61 -15.61 15.26
N ARG A 30 -9.14 -15.40 14.03
CA ARG A 30 -9.95 -14.79 12.95
C ARG A 30 -11.16 -15.64 12.58
N ALA A 31 -10.99 -16.96 12.50
CA ALA A 31 -12.10 -17.87 12.28
C ALA A 31 -13.11 -17.79 13.44
N ARG A 32 -12.66 -17.72 14.70
CA ARG A 32 -13.54 -17.58 15.89
C ARG A 32 -14.34 -16.29 15.87
N LEU A 33 -13.68 -15.18 15.53
CA LEU A 33 -14.31 -13.87 15.45
C LEU A 33 -15.46 -13.87 14.43
N ALA A 34 -15.25 -14.45 13.24
CA ALA A 34 -16.27 -14.51 12.20
C ALA A 34 -17.52 -15.33 12.58
N ARG A 35 -17.41 -16.27 13.53
CA ARG A 35 -18.55 -17.03 14.10
C ARG A 35 -19.14 -16.38 15.36
N GLY A 36 -18.72 -15.16 15.70
CA GLY A 36 -19.23 -14.40 16.85
C GLY A 36 -18.64 -14.82 18.20
N ALA A 37 -17.56 -15.60 18.23
CA ALA A 37 -16.96 -16.10 19.48
C ALA A 37 -15.91 -15.12 20.06
N GLY A 38 -16.31 -13.86 20.29
CA GLY A 38 -15.40 -12.80 20.76
C GLY A 38 -14.71 -13.10 22.10
N GLY A 39 -15.42 -13.71 23.06
CA GLY A 39 -14.84 -14.11 24.34
C GLY A 39 -13.74 -15.19 24.20
N GLU A 40 -13.87 -16.11 23.23
CA GLU A 40 -12.81 -17.08 22.91
C GLU A 40 -11.57 -16.40 22.33
N VAL A 41 -11.76 -15.41 21.44
CA VAL A 41 -10.67 -14.60 20.90
C VAL A 41 -9.96 -13.82 22.01
N ALA A 42 -10.73 -13.23 22.93
CA ALA A 42 -10.15 -12.49 24.06
C ALA A 42 -9.27 -13.37 24.94
N ARG A 43 -9.71 -14.61 25.24
CA ARG A 43 -8.89 -15.60 25.97
C ARG A 43 -7.62 -15.98 25.22
N ILE A 44 -7.70 -16.15 23.89
CA ILE A 44 -6.55 -16.46 23.05
C ILE A 44 -5.51 -15.33 23.13
N LEU A 45 -5.94 -14.07 23.01
CA LEU A 45 -5.05 -12.91 23.08
C LEU A 45 -4.46 -12.70 24.47
N ALA A 46 -5.28 -12.84 25.53
CA ALA A 46 -4.79 -12.77 26.90
C ALA A 46 -3.69 -13.82 27.16
N PHE A 47 -3.92 -15.07 26.72
CA PHE A 47 -2.92 -16.14 26.85
C PHE A 47 -1.66 -15.88 26.02
N ALA A 48 -1.80 -15.37 24.80
CA ALA A 48 -0.66 -14.99 23.97
C ALA A 48 0.19 -13.89 24.65
N GLY A 49 -0.48 -12.89 25.21
CA GLY A 49 0.16 -11.76 25.92
C GLY A 49 0.96 -12.16 27.16
N THR A 50 0.71 -13.35 27.73
CA THR A 50 1.55 -13.88 28.83
C THR A 50 2.92 -14.40 28.38
N ARG A 51 3.12 -14.60 27.07
CA ARG A 51 4.34 -15.18 26.50
C ARG A 51 5.08 -14.28 25.53
N THR A 52 4.40 -13.29 24.97
CA THR A 52 4.96 -12.33 24.02
C THR A 52 4.39 -10.96 24.32
N THR A 53 5.20 -9.93 24.12
CA THR A 53 4.72 -8.55 24.16
C THR A 53 3.75 -8.33 23.01
N LEU A 54 2.61 -7.69 23.27
CA LEU A 54 1.61 -7.42 22.23
C LEU A 54 1.45 -5.91 22.00
N PRO A 55 1.29 -5.45 20.75
CA PRO A 55 1.04 -4.05 20.43
C PRO A 55 -0.45 -3.70 20.62
N LEU A 56 -0.98 -3.92 21.83
CA LEU A 56 -2.37 -3.61 22.19
C LEU A 56 -2.43 -2.19 22.77
N THR A 57 -3.51 -1.47 22.47
CA THR A 57 -3.82 -0.18 23.09
C THR A 57 -4.61 -0.34 24.39
N ASP A 58 -4.77 0.73 25.15
CA ASP A 58 -5.66 0.73 26.32
C ASP A 58 -7.10 0.37 25.92
N ASP A 59 -7.60 0.90 24.81
CA ASP A 59 -8.92 0.55 24.25
C ASP A 59 -9.03 -0.95 23.90
N ASP A 60 -7.97 -1.55 23.36
CA ASP A 60 -7.92 -2.99 23.09
C ASP A 60 -8.01 -3.77 24.41
N MET A 61 -7.32 -3.34 25.47
CA MET A 61 -7.35 -3.99 26.77
C MET A 61 -8.73 -3.92 27.44
N ASP A 62 -9.38 -2.75 27.38
CA ASP A 62 -10.74 -2.56 27.89
C ASP A 62 -11.75 -3.47 27.15
N LEU A 63 -11.66 -3.51 25.81
CA LEU A 63 -12.47 -4.41 24.98
C LEU A 63 -12.28 -5.88 25.36
N LEU A 64 -11.03 -6.32 25.55
CA LEU A 64 -10.73 -7.69 25.94
C LEU A 64 -11.30 -8.00 27.34
N GLY A 65 -11.21 -7.06 28.28
CA GLY A 65 -11.77 -7.19 29.63
C GLY A 65 -13.29 -7.38 29.61
N ASP A 66 -13.99 -6.52 28.85
CA ASP A 66 -15.44 -6.60 28.66
C ASP A 66 -15.87 -7.95 28.04
N LEU A 67 -15.14 -8.42 27.03
CA LEU A 67 -15.41 -9.69 26.37
C LEU A 67 -15.14 -10.91 27.28
N LEU A 68 -14.09 -10.86 28.10
CA LEU A 68 -13.78 -11.91 29.08
C LEU A 68 -14.87 -11.98 30.15
N THR A 69 -15.22 -10.85 30.76
CA THR A 69 -16.25 -10.76 31.78
C THR A 69 -17.61 -11.19 31.24
N GLY A 70 -17.96 -10.76 30.02
CA GLY A 70 -19.19 -11.16 29.32
C GLY A 70 -19.31 -12.67 29.09
N ASP A 71 -18.19 -13.37 28.90
CA ASP A 71 -18.12 -14.83 28.71
C ASP A 71 -17.78 -15.59 30.02
N GLY A 72 -17.90 -14.93 31.18
CA GLY A 72 -17.70 -15.50 32.51
C GLY A 72 -16.25 -15.83 32.88
N ALA A 73 -15.27 -15.30 32.16
CA ALA A 73 -13.85 -15.39 32.51
C ALA A 73 -13.42 -14.26 33.47
N ASP A 74 -12.33 -14.48 34.21
CA ASP A 74 -11.75 -13.44 35.08
C ASP A 74 -10.88 -12.48 34.23
N GLU A 75 -11.22 -11.20 34.23
CA GLU A 75 -10.47 -10.16 33.51
C GLU A 75 -9.02 -10.01 34.01
N ARG A 76 -8.72 -10.45 35.25
CA ARG A 76 -7.35 -10.47 35.80
C ARG A 76 -6.36 -11.29 34.99
N LEU A 77 -6.82 -12.10 34.04
CA LEU A 77 -5.95 -12.73 33.04
C LEU A 77 -5.14 -11.70 32.24
N LEU A 78 -5.65 -10.47 32.10
CA LEU A 78 -5.01 -9.37 31.40
C LEU A 78 -3.88 -8.72 32.21
N ASP A 79 -3.86 -8.86 33.54
CA ASP A 79 -2.81 -8.29 34.41
C ASP A 79 -1.40 -8.81 34.08
N ALA A 80 -1.32 -9.98 33.43
CA ALA A 80 -0.08 -10.63 33.03
C ALA A 80 0.33 -10.33 31.58
N VAL A 81 -0.45 -9.52 30.85
CA VAL A 81 -0.15 -9.16 29.46
C VAL A 81 0.89 -8.05 29.43
N GLU A 82 1.99 -8.29 28.73
CA GLU A 82 3.01 -7.27 28.51
C GLU A 82 2.74 -6.51 27.20
N LEU A 83 2.71 -5.17 27.26
CA LEU A 83 2.45 -4.33 26.09
C LEU A 83 3.76 -3.93 25.40
N ALA A 84 3.76 -3.97 24.07
CA ALA A 84 4.85 -3.45 23.26
C ALA A 84 4.89 -1.91 23.30
N ALA A 85 6.07 -1.33 23.01
CA ALA A 85 6.18 0.12 22.81
C ALA A 85 5.34 0.59 21.62
N GLU A 86 4.92 1.87 21.61
CA GLU A 86 4.03 2.45 20.59
C GLU A 86 4.55 2.30 19.14
N GLU A 87 5.88 2.30 18.94
CA GLU A 87 6.51 2.07 17.64
C GLU A 87 7.52 0.92 17.69
N PRO A 88 7.06 -0.33 17.57
CA PRO A 88 7.95 -1.47 17.63
C PRO A 88 8.68 -1.70 16.31
N VAL A 89 9.94 -2.13 16.39
CA VAL A 89 10.72 -2.56 15.22
C VAL A 89 10.09 -3.81 14.62
N LEU A 90 9.83 -3.80 13.31
CA LEU A 90 9.32 -4.99 12.62
C LEU A 90 10.33 -6.14 12.72
N LEU A 91 9.86 -7.28 13.23
CA LEU A 91 10.58 -8.56 13.19
C LEU A 91 10.56 -9.21 11.80
N TRP A 92 9.88 -8.55 10.84
CA TRP A 92 9.61 -9.07 9.51
C TRP A 92 10.06 -8.13 8.41
N ARG A 93 10.53 -8.73 7.32
CA ARG A 93 10.79 -8.07 6.04
C ARG A 93 9.77 -8.55 5.02
N PHE A 94 9.27 -7.65 4.19
CA PHE A 94 8.34 -7.98 3.11
C PHE A 94 9.01 -7.88 1.73
N THR A 95 8.57 -8.69 0.77
CA THR A 95 8.98 -8.62 -0.64
C THR A 95 7.82 -8.91 -1.59
N ALA A 96 7.83 -8.31 -2.79
CA ALA A 96 6.97 -8.72 -3.89
C ALA A 96 7.37 -10.11 -4.42
N LYS A 97 8.67 -10.38 -4.53
CA LYS A 97 9.21 -11.62 -5.09
C LYS A 97 8.98 -12.80 -4.14
N ALA A 98 8.47 -13.89 -4.71
CA ALA A 98 8.27 -15.16 -4.03
C ALA A 98 9.59 -15.88 -3.72
N PRO A 99 9.63 -16.73 -2.67
CA PRO A 99 10.72 -17.66 -2.47
C PRO A 99 10.80 -18.62 -3.66
N GLU A 100 12.01 -19.12 -3.92
CA GLU A 100 12.20 -20.18 -4.90
C GLU A 100 11.30 -21.37 -4.54
N HIS A 101 10.53 -21.89 -5.50
CA HIS A 101 9.56 -23.00 -5.37
C HIS A 101 8.18 -22.65 -4.76
N ALA A 102 7.83 -21.39 -4.55
CA ALA A 102 6.44 -21.02 -4.33
C ALA A 102 5.60 -21.25 -5.60
N GLY A 103 4.42 -21.87 -5.47
CA GLY A 103 3.48 -22.11 -6.58
C GLY A 103 2.47 -20.97 -6.73
N ASP A 104 2.15 -20.59 -7.97
CA ASP A 104 1.20 -19.51 -8.31
C ASP A 104 -0.28 -19.95 -8.32
N GLU A 105 -0.58 -21.24 -8.19
CA GLU A 105 -1.92 -21.81 -8.36
C GLU A 105 -2.93 -21.37 -7.28
N VAL A 106 -2.45 -21.08 -6.06
CA VAL A 106 -3.25 -20.69 -4.90
C VAL A 106 -3.91 -19.30 -5.08
N ASP A 107 -3.33 -18.42 -5.89
CA ASP A 107 -3.86 -17.06 -6.05
C ASP A 107 -5.06 -17.00 -6.99
N GLY A 108 -5.25 -17.99 -7.88
CA GLY A 108 -6.36 -18.01 -8.85
C GLY A 108 -7.73 -18.04 -8.19
N ASP A 109 -7.93 -18.90 -7.20
CA ASP A 109 -9.21 -19.02 -6.48
C ASP A 109 -9.48 -17.78 -5.62
N LEU A 110 -8.41 -17.23 -5.02
CA LEU A 110 -8.52 -16.01 -4.21
C LEU A 110 -8.93 -14.82 -5.09
N LEU A 111 -8.32 -14.69 -6.27
CA LEU A 111 -8.66 -13.69 -7.28
C LEU A 111 -10.13 -13.77 -7.70
N ALA A 112 -10.62 -14.97 -8.00
CA ALA A 112 -12.01 -15.16 -8.38
C ALA A 112 -12.98 -14.77 -7.24
N ALA A 113 -12.62 -15.09 -5.99
CA ALA A 113 -13.42 -14.73 -4.82
C ALA A 113 -13.47 -13.21 -4.61
N VAL A 114 -12.33 -12.51 -4.65
CA VAL A 114 -12.31 -11.04 -4.44
C VAL A 114 -12.98 -10.28 -5.58
N ALA A 115 -12.84 -10.74 -6.83
CA ALA A 115 -13.44 -10.10 -7.99
C ALA A 115 -14.99 -10.16 -7.96
N GLY A 116 -15.55 -11.16 -7.28
CA GLY A 116 -16.99 -11.32 -7.09
C GLY A 116 -17.54 -10.67 -5.82
N GLU A 117 -16.69 -10.16 -4.93
CA GLU A 117 -17.12 -9.63 -3.62
C GLU A 117 -17.38 -8.11 -3.71
N PRO A 118 -18.64 -7.66 -3.50
CA PRO A 118 -18.94 -6.23 -3.43
C PRO A 118 -18.15 -5.53 -2.33
N GLY A 119 -17.66 -4.32 -2.61
CA GLY A 119 -16.90 -3.53 -1.63
C GLY A 119 -15.40 -3.80 -1.60
N VAL A 120 -14.90 -4.88 -2.20
CA VAL A 120 -13.44 -5.09 -2.29
C VAL A 120 -12.85 -4.17 -3.36
N LEU A 121 -11.80 -3.44 -2.99
CA LEU A 121 -11.16 -2.44 -3.84
C LEU A 121 -9.83 -2.91 -4.43
N GLY A 122 -9.10 -3.75 -3.68
CA GLY A 122 -7.81 -4.27 -4.10
C GLY A 122 -7.37 -5.49 -3.30
N LEU A 123 -6.56 -6.32 -3.95
CA LEU A 123 -5.88 -7.48 -3.36
C LEU A 123 -4.38 -7.37 -3.68
N TRP A 124 -3.55 -7.44 -2.64
CA TRP A 124 -2.10 -7.48 -2.73
C TRP A 124 -1.56 -8.75 -2.11
N ARG A 125 -0.44 -9.24 -2.64
CA ARG A 125 0.34 -10.34 -2.05
C ARG A 125 1.77 -9.89 -1.81
N ALA A 126 2.22 -10.03 -0.58
CA ALA A 126 3.62 -9.90 -0.21
C ALA A 126 4.13 -11.21 0.40
N TRP A 127 5.44 -11.40 0.35
CA TRP A 127 6.13 -12.48 1.03
C TRP A 127 6.79 -11.95 2.30
N ARG A 128 6.41 -12.51 3.44
CA ARG A 128 6.95 -12.20 4.75
C ARG A 128 8.14 -13.10 5.05
N TRP A 129 9.26 -12.50 5.40
CA TRP A 129 10.53 -13.14 5.77
C TRP A 129 10.94 -12.71 7.17
N PRO A 130 11.64 -13.57 7.94
CA PRO A 130 12.35 -13.10 9.13
C PRO A 130 13.27 -11.92 8.76
N ALA A 131 13.26 -10.85 9.57
CA ALA A 131 14.00 -9.62 9.25
C ALA A 131 15.51 -9.82 9.12
N ASP A 132 16.08 -10.80 9.84
CA ASP A 132 17.49 -11.18 9.83
C ASP A 132 17.84 -12.24 8.78
N ASN A 133 16.87 -12.63 7.93
CA ASN A 133 16.98 -13.75 7.00
C ASN A 133 17.25 -15.11 7.68
N ALA A 134 16.78 -15.30 8.92
CA ALA A 134 16.79 -16.60 9.56
C ALA A 134 16.11 -17.67 8.68
N PRO A 135 16.58 -18.93 8.69
CA PRO A 135 15.98 -20.01 7.92
C PRO A 135 14.61 -20.46 8.46
N TYR A 136 14.26 -20.01 9.67
CA TYR A 136 12.99 -20.30 10.31
C TYR A 136 12.45 -19.04 11.01
N PRO A 137 11.14 -18.78 10.97
CA PRO A 137 10.14 -19.53 10.20
C PRO A 137 10.31 -19.36 8.68
N PRO A 138 9.83 -20.33 7.86
CA PRO A 138 9.90 -20.23 6.42
C PRO A 138 9.10 -19.01 5.92
N PRO A 139 9.42 -18.49 4.72
CA PRO A 139 8.69 -17.37 4.16
C PRO A 139 7.20 -17.71 3.97
N ARG A 140 6.32 -16.74 4.20
CA ARG A 140 4.87 -16.92 3.99
C ARG A 140 4.28 -15.84 3.11
N ALA A 141 3.31 -16.24 2.28
CA ALA A 141 2.46 -15.28 1.60
C ALA A 141 1.55 -14.58 2.62
N VAL A 142 1.45 -13.26 2.51
CA VAL A 142 0.52 -12.40 3.23
C VAL A 142 -0.31 -11.68 2.20
N HIS A 143 -1.62 -11.92 2.25
CA HIS A 143 -2.59 -11.31 1.36
C HIS A 143 -3.27 -10.15 2.07
N VAL A 144 -3.11 -8.94 1.54
CA VAL A 144 -3.80 -7.75 2.05
C VAL A 144 -4.98 -7.46 1.14
N VAL A 145 -6.16 -7.28 1.72
CA VAL A 145 -7.39 -6.96 1.01
C VAL A 145 -7.93 -5.64 1.52
N GLU A 146 -8.07 -4.66 0.65
CA GLU A 146 -8.69 -3.38 1.00
C GLU A 146 -10.16 -3.40 0.61
N ALA A 147 -11.05 -3.08 1.53
CA ALA A 147 -12.50 -3.13 1.31
C ALA A 147 -13.24 -1.95 1.95
N ASP A 148 -14.32 -1.52 1.31
CA ASP A 148 -15.28 -0.59 1.88
C ASP A 148 -16.25 -1.37 2.80
N PRO A 149 -16.15 -1.20 4.14
CA PRO A 149 -16.97 -1.96 5.08
C PRO A 149 -18.47 -1.68 4.93
N THR A 150 -18.87 -0.57 4.31
CA THR A 150 -20.28 -0.22 4.11
C THR A 150 -20.94 -1.01 2.98
N GLN A 151 -20.13 -1.64 2.12
CA GLN A 151 -20.57 -2.42 0.97
C GLN A 151 -20.45 -3.94 1.18
N LEU A 152 -19.80 -4.36 2.27
CA LEU A 152 -19.62 -5.76 2.59
C LEU A 152 -20.94 -6.42 3.02
N ALA A 153 -21.04 -7.71 2.71
CA ALA A 153 -22.14 -8.56 3.18
C ALA A 153 -22.12 -8.74 4.71
N GLU A 154 -23.12 -9.47 5.22
CA GLU A 154 -23.20 -9.84 6.64
C GLU A 154 -21.89 -10.48 7.14
N GLY A 155 -21.45 -10.08 8.32
CA GLY A 155 -20.16 -10.45 8.90
C GLY A 155 -19.03 -9.45 8.62
N GLY A 156 -19.19 -8.51 7.68
CA GLY A 156 -18.26 -7.41 7.45
C GLY A 156 -16.81 -7.85 7.22
N LEU A 157 -15.85 -7.06 7.73
CA LEU A 157 -14.41 -7.33 7.62
C LEU A 157 -13.99 -8.69 8.24
N PRO A 158 -14.42 -9.06 9.47
CA PRO A 158 -14.06 -10.38 10.01
C PRO A 158 -14.64 -11.53 9.18
N GLY A 159 -15.87 -11.39 8.69
CA GLY A 159 -16.52 -12.39 7.84
C GLY A 159 -15.77 -12.60 6.52
N LEU A 160 -15.40 -11.51 5.84
CA LEU A 160 -14.59 -11.59 4.62
C LEU A 160 -13.23 -12.25 4.89
N THR A 161 -12.57 -11.87 5.98
CA THR A 161 -11.27 -12.45 6.39
C THR A 161 -11.36 -13.97 6.53
N ALA A 162 -12.34 -14.47 7.29
CA ALA A 162 -12.50 -15.91 7.52
C ALA A 162 -12.87 -16.68 6.24
N ARG A 163 -13.69 -16.11 5.35
CA ARG A 163 -14.03 -16.75 4.07
C ARG A 163 -12.80 -16.94 3.18
N LEU A 164 -11.99 -15.89 3.03
CA LEU A 164 -10.77 -15.94 2.22
C LEU A 164 -9.72 -16.87 2.85
N GLN A 165 -9.57 -16.87 4.18
CA GLN A 165 -8.72 -17.86 4.88
C GLN A 165 -9.21 -19.29 4.67
N SER A 166 -10.52 -19.53 4.72
CA SER A 166 -11.08 -20.86 4.48
C SER A 166 -10.81 -21.33 3.05
N LEU A 167 -10.90 -20.43 2.06
CA LEU A 167 -10.61 -20.74 0.66
C LEU A 167 -9.14 -21.17 0.50
N LEU A 168 -8.19 -20.39 1.03
CA LEU A 168 -6.77 -20.74 0.97
C LEU A 168 -6.45 -22.05 1.70
N SER A 169 -7.11 -22.29 2.84
CA SER A 169 -6.95 -23.55 3.59
C SER A 169 -7.42 -24.76 2.78
N VAL A 170 -8.53 -24.63 2.04
CA VAL A 170 -9.04 -25.69 1.14
C VAL A 170 -8.07 -25.93 -0.03
N ALA A 171 -7.39 -24.88 -0.51
CA ALA A 171 -6.33 -24.98 -1.50
C ALA A 171 -5.00 -25.56 -0.96
N GLY A 172 -4.94 -25.89 0.34
CA GLY A 172 -3.80 -26.55 0.97
C GLY A 172 -2.83 -25.62 1.72
N GLU A 173 -3.11 -24.31 1.77
CA GLU A 173 -2.31 -23.36 2.54
C GLU A 173 -2.49 -23.60 4.04
N GLN A 174 -1.38 -23.78 4.76
CA GLN A 174 -1.41 -23.97 6.21
C GLN A 174 -1.31 -22.63 6.92
N PHE A 175 -2.36 -22.30 7.68
CA PHE A 175 -2.47 -21.05 8.43
C PHE A 175 -2.38 -19.82 7.52
N PRO A 176 -3.33 -19.67 6.57
CA PRO A 176 -3.30 -18.58 5.60
C PRO A 176 -3.36 -17.22 6.27
N GLN A 177 -2.51 -16.30 5.80
CA GLN A 177 -2.40 -14.94 6.32
C GLN A 177 -3.17 -13.98 5.42
N VAL A 178 -4.45 -13.74 5.77
CA VAL A 178 -5.31 -12.78 5.09
C VAL A 178 -5.58 -11.59 6.02
N GLU A 179 -5.26 -10.40 5.54
CA GLU A 179 -5.37 -9.12 6.23
C GLU A 179 -6.41 -8.25 5.52
N VAL A 180 -7.67 -8.27 5.98
CA VAL A 180 -8.71 -7.39 5.42
C VAL A 180 -8.72 -6.06 6.16
N VAL A 181 -8.46 -4.96 5.45
CA VAL A 181 -8.40 -3.60 6.00
C VAL A 181 -9.50 -2.73 5.39
N ALA A 182 -10.01 -1.76 6.16
CA ALA A 182 -11.00 -0.82 5.67
C ALA A 182 -10.35 0.27 4.80
N THR A 183 -11.04 0.72 3.74
CA THR A 183 -10.55 1.78 2.82
C THR A 183 -10.19 3.10 3.52
N VAL A 184 -10.88 3.43 4.60
CA VAL A 184 -10.74 4.72 5.30
C VAL A 184 -9.97 4.62 6.62
N SER A 185 -9.48 3.43 6.98
CA SER A 185 -8.63 3.26 8.16
C SER A 185 -7.16 3.41 7.80
N ASP A 186 -6.36 3.87 8.76
CA ASP A 186 -4.90 3.71 8.70
C ASP A 186 -4.57 2.32 9.30
N PRO A 187 -4.32 1.29 8.47
CA PRO A 187 -4.08 -0.04 9.00
C PRO A 187 -2.73 -0.09 9.71
N PRO A 188 -2.49 -1.03 10.62
CA PRO A 188 -1.20 -1.12 11.32
C PRO A 188 -0.01 -1.24 10.36
N TRP A 189 1.18 -0.87 10.84
CA TRP A 189 2.40 -0.80 10.04
C TRP A 189 2.70 -2.10 9.28
N TYR A 190 2.39 -3.26 9.87
CA TYR A 190 2.55 -4.57 9.24
C TYR A 190 1.78 -4.67 7.90
N GLN A 191 0.49 -4.33 7.89
CA GLN A 191 -0.35 -4.37 6.69
C GLN A 191 0.04 -3.27 5.70
N ARG A 192 0.42 -2.07 6.19
CA ARG A 192 0.94 -1.00 5.31
C ARG A 192 2.17 -1.45 4.54
N MET A 193 3.14 -2.07 5.22
CA MET A 193 4.36 -2.56 4.59
C MET A 193 4.12 -3.73 3.65
N ALA A 194 3.29 -4.70 4.05
CA ALA A 194 2.88 -5.79 3.16
C ALA A 194 2.21 -5.27 1.88
N ARG A 195 1.32 -4.28 2.00
CA ARG A 195 0.61 -3.68 0.85
C ARG A 195 1.55 -2.86 -0.04
N ALA A 196 2.39 -2.01 0.55
CA ALA A 196 3.29 -1.11 -0.19
C ALA A 196 4.38 -1.88 -0.97
N VAL A 197 4.92 -2.94 -0.39
CA VAL A 197 5.98 -3.75 -1.02
C VAL A 197 5.42 -4.89 -1.87
N GLY A 198 4.17 -5.30 -1.62
CA GLY A 198 3.55 -6.44 -2.29
C GLY A 198 3.21 -6.21 -3.77
N THR A 199 2.97 -7.31 -4.47
CA THR A 199 2.40 -7.30 -5.82
C THR A 199 0.90 -7.04 -5.74
N LEU A 200 0.40 -6.02 -6.45
CA LEU A 200 -1.03 -5.84 -6.69
C LEU A 200 -1.53 -6.98 -7.59
N LEU A 201 -2.34 -7.89 -7.05
CA LEU A 201 -2.89 -9.02 -7.80
C LEU A 201 -4.20 -8.65 -8.50
N TRP A 202 -5.03 -7.81 -7.86
CA TRP A 202 -6.31 -7.40 -8.41
C TRP A 202 -6.76 -6.04 -7.86
N SER A 203 -7.55 -5.31 -8.66
CA SER A 203 -8.30 -4.16 -8.20
C SER A 203 -9.62 -4.02 -8.96
N VAL A 204 -10.62 -3.45 -8.29
CA VAL A 204 -11.88 -3.00 -8.91
C VAL A 204 -11.66 -1.90 -9.95
N ARG A 205 -10.56 -1.14 -9.83
CA ARG A 205 -10.21 -0.09 -10.77
C ARG A 205 -9.67 -0.69 -12.06
N PRO A 206 -10.10 -0.19 -13.24
CA PRO A 206 -9.56 -0.64 -14.51
C PRO A 206 -8.05 -0.48 -14.53
N ASP A 207 -7.37 -1.39 -15.22
CA ASP A 207 -5.92 -1.35 -15.36
C ASP A 207 -5.53 -0.25 -16.34
N VAL A 208 -5.24 0.92 -15.79
CA VAL A 208 -4.72 2.07 -16.53
C VAL A 208 -3.30 2.28 -16.04
N GLU A 209 -2.35 1.99 -16.92
CA GLU A 209 -0.93 2.17 -16.63
C GLU A 209 -0.60 3.68 -16.59
N PRO A 210 0.01 4.17 -15.51
CA PRO A 210 0.44 5.56 -15.42
C PRO A 210 1.51 5.92 -16.46
N VAL A 211 1.44 7.11 -17.03
CA VAL A 211 2.38 7.62 -18.03
C VAL A 211 3.42 8.54 -17.36
N VAL A 212 4.71 8.28 -17.58
CA VAL A 212 5.78 9.17 -17.11
C VAL A 212 5.96 10.33 -18.09
N ALA A 213 5.77 11.55 -17.59
CA ALA A 213 5.95 12.78 -18.36
C ALA A 213 7.41 12.96 -18.79
N ARG A 214 7.60 13.29 -20.07
CA ARG A 214 8.93 13.62 -20.57
C ARG A 214 9.36 14.99 -20.05
N VAL A 215 10.58 15.07 -19.52
CA VAL A 215 11.20 16.34 -19.12
C VAL A 215 11.99 16.95 -20.28
N PHE A 216 12.76 16.13 -20.98
CA PHE A 216 13.70 16.56 -22.00
C PHE A 216 13.27 16.10 -23.39
N ASP A 217 13.66 16.86 -24.41
CA ASP A 217 13.33 16.53 -25.80
C ASP A 217 14.21 15.39 -26.34
N MET A 218 15.46 15.35 -25.87
CA MET A 218 16.48 14.42 -26.30
C MET A 218 17.28 13.91 -25.10
N SER A 219 17.67 12.64 -25.15
CA SER A 219 18.62 12.03 -24.24
C SER A 219 19.68 11.32 -25.08
N ASP A 220 20.94 11.71 -24.91
CA ASP A 220 22.07 11.11 -25.61
C ASP A 220 23.02 10.45 -24.59
N PRO A 221 23.56 9.26 -24.88
CA PRO A 221 24.43 8.55 -23.92
C PRO A 221 25.71 9.30 -23.52
N GLU A 222 26.25 10.16 -24.38
CA GLU A 222 27.49 10.91 -24.12
C GLU A 222 27.20 12.34 -23.66
N LEU A 223 26.23 12.99 -24.30
CA LEU A 223 25.90 14.40 -24.07
C LEU A 223 24.82 14.62 -23.01
N GLY A 224 24.15 13.56 -22.57
CA GLY A 224 23.11 13.60 -21.55
C GLY A 224 21.77 14.19 -22.04
N PRO A 225 20.86 14.47 -21.09
CA PRO A 225 19.55 15.06 -21.39
C PRO A 225 19.67 16.51 -21.86
N ARG A 226 18.83 16.93 -22.82
CA ARG A 226 18.81 18.30 -23.35
C ARG A 226 17.44 18.71 -23.89
N PHE A 227 17.18 20.02 -23.85
CA PHE A 227 16.08 20.65 -24.56
C PHE A 227 16.47 20.94 -26.02
N ALA A 228 15.50 20.86 -26.93
CA ALA A 228 15.66 21.31 -28.30
C ALA A 228 15.83 22.85 -28.32
N PRO A 229 16.65 23.39 -29.24
CA PRO A 229 16.83 24.84 -29.34
C PRO A 229 15.53 25.61 -29.59
N ASP A 230 14.56 24.98 -30.24
CA ASP A 230 13.23 25.49 -30.56
C ASP A 230 12.14 24.98 -29.60
N HIS A 231 12.53 24.45 -28.42
CA HIS A 231 11.58 23.98 -27.42
C HIS A 231 10.56 25.09 -27.08
N PRO A 232 9.24 24.82 -27.18
CA PRO A 232 8.21 25.84 -26.99
C PRO A 232 8.26 26.48 -25.61
N ARG A 233 7.90 27.76 -25.55
CA ARG A 233 7.73 28.47 -24.27
C ARG A 233 6.28 28.81 -24.00
N MET A 234 5.84 28.61 -22.76
CA MET A 234 4.50 28.97 -22.31
C MET A 234 4.48 30.46 -21.97
N THR A 235 3.97 31.26 -22.92
CA THR A 235 3.95 32.72 -22.83
C THR A 235 2.65 33.28 -22.24
N ASP A 236 1.55 32.54 -22.32
CA ASP A 236 0.31 32.89 -21.62
C ASP A 236 0.48 32.65 -20.12
N GLU A 237 0.46 33.74 -19.35
CA GLU A 237 0.69 33.72 -17.91
C GLU A 237 -0.45 33.02 -17.15
N SER A 238 -1.70 33.17 -17.60
CA SER A 238 -2.83 32.54 -16.92
C SER A 238 -2.80 31.03 -17.09
N GLU A 239 -2.44 30.57 -18.29
CA GLU A 239 -2.23 29.15 -18.55
C GLU A 239 -1.05 28.60 -17.74
N ARG A 240 0.06 29.35 -17.69
CA ARG A 240 1.25 28.97 -16.93
C ARG A 240 0.97 28.81 -15.45
N GLU A 241 0.27 29.76 -14.84
CA GLU A 241 -0.13 29.69 -13.43
C GLU A 241 -1.03 28.49 -13.16
N ARG A 242 -1.99 28.21 -14.05
CA ARG A 242 -2.88 27.04 -13.94
C ARG A 242 -2.10 25.72 -14.00
N VAL A 243 -1.18 25.59 -14.94
CA VAL A 243 -0.37 24.37 -15.08
C VAL A 243 0.58 24.20 -13.89
N LEU A 244 1.26 25.26 -13.45
CA LEU A 244 2.12 25.22 -12.26
C LEU A 244 1.35 24.82 -11.01
N TRP A 245 0.17 25.39 -10.81
CA TRP A 245 -0.68 25.04 -9.68
C TRP A 245 -1.09 23.56 -9.71
N TYR A 246 -1.47 23.04 -10.88
CA TYR A 246 -1.81 21.63 -11.04
C TYR A 246 -0.63 20.71 -10.70
N LEU A 247 0.54 20.98 -11.30
CA LEU A 247 1.75 20.16 -11.10
C LEU A 247 2.16 20.10 -9.63
N ARG A 248 2.08 21.23 -8.91
CA ARG A 248 2.39 21.31 -7.48
C ARG A 248 1.35 20.62 -6.60
N SER A 249 0.11 20.54 -7.07
CA SER A 249 -0.99 19.89 -6.35
C SER A 249 -1.00 18.36 -6.52
N GLY A 250 -0.10 17.80 -7.34
CA GLY A 250 0.07 16.36 -7.46
C GLY A 250 0.52 15.70 -6.16
N THR A 251 0.06 14.46 -5.96
CA THR A 251 0.46 13.65 -4.80
C THR A 251 1.93 13.29 -4.91
N GLU A 252 2.70 13.50 -3.84
CA GLU A 252 4.11 13.12 -3.79
C GLU A 252 4.25 11.60 -3.78
N LEU A 253 4.93 11.06 -4.80
CA LEU A 253 5.08 9.63 -5.03
C LEU A 253 6.43 9.11 -4.53
N LEU A 254 7.52 9.79 -4.92
CA LEU A 254 8.88 9.48 -4.50
C LEU A 254 9.53 10.78 -4.04
N VAL A 255 9.63 10.95 -2.72
CA VAL A 255 10.20 12.15 -2.10
C VAL A 255 11.69 11.96 -1.87
N THR A 256 12.49 12.92 -2.33
CA THR A 256 13.94 12.94 -2.13
C THR A 256 14.46 14.36 -1.98
N LEU A 257 15.56 14.52 -1.25
CA LEU A 257 16.30 15.78 -1.17
C LEU A 257 17.33 15.93 -2.29
N ALA A 258 17.46 14.93 -3.17
CA ALA A 258 18.40 14.95 -4.28
C ALA A 258 18.03 16.03 -5.32
N THR A 259 19.07 16.66 -5.88
CA THR A 259 18.94 17.63 -6.97
C THR A 259 19.88 17.28 -8.11
N MET A 260 19.51 17.67 -9.33
CA MET A 260 20.35 17.58 -10.52
C MET A 260 20.76 18.97 -11.05
N PRO A 261 21.85 19.06 -11.84
CA PRO A 261 22.23 20.30 -12.51
C PRO A 261 21.12 20.85 -13.40
N ASP A 262 20.97 22.17 -13.42
CA ASP A 262 20.12 22.85 -14.40
C ASP A 262 20.73 22.73 -15.80
N VAL A 263 20.02 22.02 -16.68
CA VAL A 263 20.45 21.75 -18.06
C VAL A 263 20.24 22.98 -18.96
N ALA A 264 19.24 23.82 -18.65
CA ALA A 264 18.94 25.03 -19.40
C ALA A 264 19.87 26.19 -19.00
N ASP A 265 20.32 26.23 -17.75
CA ASP A 265 21.32 27.17 -17.24
C ASP A 265 22.34 26.47 -16.31
N PRO A 266 23.42 25.89 -16.86
CA PRO A 266 24.43 25.19 -16.08
C PRO A 266 25.12 26.03 -15.01
N ALA A 267 25.08 27.36 -15.09
CA ALA A 267 25.70 28.24 -14.11
C ALA A 267 25.00 28.20 -12.73
N ARG A 268 23.73 27.73 -12.68
CA ARG A 268 22.97 27.58 -11.42
C ARG A 268 23.39 26.36 -10.60
N GLY A 269 24.11 25.41 -11.19
CA GLY A 269 24.51 24.17 -10.51
C GLY A 269 23.34 23.23 -10.22
N SER A 270 23.47 22.40 -9.18
CA SER A 270 22.49 21.36 -8.83
C SER A 270 21.30 21.89 -8.03
N VAL A 271 20.31 22.41 -8.74
CA VAL A 271 19.12 23.07 -8.15
C VAL A 271 17.80 22.44 -8.59
N VAL A 272 17.80 21.55 -9.58
CA VAL A 272 16.57 20.94 -10.13
C VAL A 272 16.13 19.79 -9.22
N PRO A 273 14.93 19.84 -8.60
CA PRO A 273 14.48 18.79 -7.69
C PRO A 273 14.19 17.46 -8.38
N MET A 274 14.42 16.35 -7.67
CA MET A 274 14.21 14.99 -8.18
C MET A 274 13.03 14.25 -7.52
N THR A 275 12.17 14.96 -6.79
CA THR A 275 10.92 14.39 -6.27
C THR A 275 9.98 14.08 -7.43
N PHE A 276 9.29 12.94 -7.39
CA PHE A 276 8.23 12.59 -8.34
C PHE A 276 6.85 12.81 -7.73
N ARG A 277 5.93 13.33 -8.54
CA ARG A 277 4.52 13.51 -8.22
C ARG A 277 3.64 12.75 -9.20
N THR A 278 2.38 12.51 -8.81
CA THR A 278 1.39 11.85 -9.65
C THR A 278 -0.03 12.30 -9.35
N ASP A 279 -0.90 12.18 -10.36
CA ASP A 279 -2.37 12.27 -10.26
C ASP A 279 -3.05 10.91 -10.49
N GLY A 280 -2.28 9.81 -10.45
CA GLY A 280 -2.74 8.44 -10.71
C GLY A 280 -2.79 8.06 -12.18
N ARG A 281 -2.72 9.01 -13.12
CA ARG A 281 -2.64 8.76 -14.57
C ARG A 281 -1.30 9.19 -15.15
N TRP A 282 -0.76 10.29 -14.67
CA TRP A 282 0.54 10.84 -15.04
C TRP A 282 1.46 10.81 -13.83
N ILE A 283 2.74 10.59 -14.11
CA ILE A 283 3.83 10.74 -13.16
C ILE A 283 4.77 11.80 -13.73
N TRP A 284 5.15 12.79 -12.94
CA TRP A 284 6.10 13.81 -13.38
C TRP A 284 7.10 14.11 -12.27
N PRO A 285 8.40 14.32 -12.61
CA PRO A 285 9.34 14.88 -11.66
C PRO A 285 9.06 16.37 -11.45
N ASP A 286 9.37 16.87 -10.25
CA ASP A 286 9.33 18.30 -9.91
C ASP A 286 10.25 19.15 -10.82
N ALA A 287 11.19 18.51 -11.53
CA ALA A 287 11.93 19.12 -12.64
C ALA A 287 11.01 19.76 -13.69
N VAL A 288 9.87 19.15 -14.02
CA VAL A 288 8.88 19.72 -14.95
C VAL A 288 8.34 21.05 -14.42
N THR A 289 7.99 21.10 -13.13
CA THR A 289 7.54 22.32 -12.46
C THR A 289 8.62 23.38 -12.44
N TYR A 290 9.86 22.99 -12.11
CA TYR A 290 11.01 23.89 -12.09
C TYR A 290 11.28 24.54 -13.46
N TYR A 291 11.34 23.75 -14.53
CA TYR A 291 11.64 24.28 -15.87
C TYR A 291 10.50 25.16 -16.42
N LEU A 292 9.24 24.86 -16.09
CA LEU A 292 8.11 25.72 -16.42
C LEU A 292 8.13 27.04 -15.62
N GLU A 293 8.49 26.98 -14.35
CA GLU A 293 8.52 28.16 -13.49
C GLU A 293 9.65 29.12 -13.85
N GLU A 294 10.88 28.61 -13.89
CA GLU A 294 12.08 29.43 -14.08
C GLU A 294 12.27 29.79 -15.56
N HIS A 295 12.19 28.78 -16.43
CA HIS A 295 12.59 28.91 -17.84
C HIS A 295 11.42 29.07 -18.79
N ARG A 296 10.18 28.94 -18.28
CA ARG A 296 8.93 28.96 -19.08
C ARG A 296 8.91 27.90 -20.18
N LEU A 297 9.69 26.82 -20.04
CA LEU A 297 9.71 25.71 -20.98
C LEU A 297 8.39 24.94 -20.84
N THR A 298 7.69 24.74 -21.96
CA THR A 298 6.38 24.08 -21.97
C THR A 298 6.56 22.59 -21.59
N PRO A 299 5.80 22.04 -20.63
CA PRO A 299 5.86 20.61 -20.32
C PRO A 299 5.47 19.73 -21.50
N ASP A 300 5.61 18.41 -21.32
CA ASP A 300 5.10 17.40 -22.24
C ASP A 300 3.68 17.78 -22.76
N PRO A 301 3.48 17.90 -24.09
CA PRO A 301 2.24 18.39 -24.65
C PRO A 301 1.03 17.52 -24.30
N ASP A 302 1.23 16.21 -24.13
CA ASP A 302 0.15 15.29 -23.76
C ASP A 302 -0.23 15.45 -22.29
N LEU A 303 0.75 15.74 -21.42
CA LEU A 303 0.49 16.12 -20.03
C LEU A 303 -0.26 17.45 -19.97
N VAL A 304 0.15 18.47 -20.73
CA VAL A 304 -0.55 19.76 -20.78
C VAL A 304 -1.99 19.58 -21.30
N ALA A 305 -2.20 18.75 -22.31
CA ALA A 305 -3.53 18.42 -22.81
C ALA A 305 -4.40 17.77 -21.71
N HIS A 306 -3.84 16.82 -20.96
CA HIS A 306 -4.53 16.20 -19.81
C HIS A 306 -4.91 17.23 -18.73
N ILE A 307 -3.98 18.12 -18.37
CA ILE A 307 -4.22 19.20 -17.39
C ILE A 307 -5.32 20.16 -17.89
N ARG A 308 -5.38 20.46 -19.18
CA ARG A 308 -6.44 21.29 -19.79
C ARG A 308 -7.83 20.67 -19.66
N THR A 309 -7.91 19.34 -19.68
CA THR A 309 -9.20 18.62 -19.52
C THR A 309 -9.63 18.41 -18.06
N THR A 310 -8.75 18.70 -17.10
CA THR A 310 -9.05 18.53 -15.66
C THR A 310 -9.48 19.86 -15.05
N ASP A 311 -10.65 19.90 -14.44
CA ASP A 311 -11.11 21.05 -13.67
C ASP A 311 -10.68 20.93 -12.20
N GLY A 312 -9.89 21.88 -11.71
CA GLY A 312 -9.41 21.89 -10.34
C GLY A 312 -8.14 21.06 -10.09
N PRO A 313 -7.83 20.72 -8.83
CA PRO A 313 -6.60 20.00 -8.50
C PRO A 313 -6.71 18.53 -8.92
N PRO A 314 -5.59 17.80 -9.00
CA PRO A 314 -5.61 16.35 -9.14
C PRO A 314 -6.56 15.67 -8.14
N PRO A 315 -7.29 14.62 -8.55
CA PRO A 315 -8.12 13.85 -7.63
C PRO A 315 -7.26 13.19 -6.54
N GLY A 316 -7.84 13.00 -5.36
CA GLY A 316 -7.20 12.19 -4.32
C GLY A 316 -7.01 10.75 -4.80
N LEU A 317 -5.83 10.18 -4.52
CA LEU A 317 -5.45 8.84 -4.99
C LEU A 317 -5.81 7.79 -3.96
N ASP A 318 -6.41 6.71 -4.44
CA ASP A 318 -6.53 5.48 -3.66
C ASP A 318 -5.21 4.72 -3.66
N THR A 319 -5.09 3.76 -2.74
CA THR A 319 -3.86 2.97 -2.59
C THR A 319 -3.47 2.22 -3.86
N VAL A 320 -4.47 1.79 -4.65
CA VAL A 320 -4.24 1.07 -5.91
C VAL A 320 -3.53 1.98 -6.92
N ALA A 321 -4.03 3.20 -7.11
CA ALA A 321 -3.41 4.17 -8.00
C ALA A 321 -1.96 4.48 -7.59
N LEU A 322 -1.70 4.64 -6.30
CA LEU A 322 -0.35 4.84 -5.77
C LEU A 322 0.59 3.65 -6.04
N GLN A 323 0.11 2.42 -5.83
CA GLN A 323 0.91 1.21 -6.08
C GLN A 323 1.27 1.06 -7.56
N ARG A 324 0.30 1.29 -8.45
CA ARG A 324 0.55 1.25 -9.91
C ARG A 324 1.58 2.31 -10.32
N ALA A 325 1.45 3.53 -9.79
CA ALA A 325 2.39 4.60 -10.10
C ALA A 325 3.81 4.30 -9.60
N MET A 326 3.94 3.77 -8.37
CA MET A 326 5.22 3.37 -7.82
C MET A 326 5.86 2.20 -8.61
N ALA A 327 5.04 1.25 -9.08
CA ALA A 327 5.52 0.13 -9.89
C ALA A 327 6.19 0.62 -11.19
N VAL A 328 5.61 1.62 -11.87
CA VAL A 328 6.22 2.21 -13.09
C VAL A 328 7.60 2.83 -12.81
N LEU A 329 7.82 3.43 -11.64
CA LEU A 329 9.11 4.04 -11.27
C LEU A 329 10.17 3.02 -10.80
N THR A 330 9.73 1.88 -10.27
CA THR A 330 10.61 0.88 -9.63
C THR A 330 10.85 -0.35 -10.49
N GLN A 331 10.11 -0.50 -11.60
CA GLN A 331 10.45 -1.46 -12.63
C GLN A 331 11.89 -1.21 -13.10
N PRO A 332 12.75 -2.25 -13.16
CA PRO A 332 14.01 -2.15 -13.85
C PRO A 332 13.75 -1.59 -15.24
N LEU A 333 14.54 -0.62 -15.70
CA LEU A 333 14.49 -0.19 -17.09
C LEU A 333 14.75 -1.44 -17.93
N ASP A 334 13.71 -2.00 -18.54
CA ASP A 334 13.88 -3.08 -19.50
C ASP A 334 14.76 -2.53 -20.63
N ASP A 335 15.99 -3.02 -20.69
CA ASP A 335 17.02 -2.73 -21.71
C ASP A 335 16.57 -3.12 -23.14
N GLU A 336 15.33 -3.57 -23.34
CA GLU A 336 14.80 -4.03 -24.62
C GLU A 336 14.18 -2.94 -25.51
N ARG A 337 14.10 -1.68 -25.08
CA ARG A 337 13.65 -0.57 -25.96
C ARG A 337 14.76 0.10 -26.78
N ILE A 338 15.99 -0.42 -26.72
CA ILE A 338 17.10 -0.03 -27.60
C ILE A 338 17.47 -1.22 -28.50
N GLN A 339 16.60 -1.55 -29.47
CA GLN A 339 17.08 -2.21 -30.68
C GLN A 339 17.20 -1.17 -31.79
N PRO A 340 18.40 -0.92 -32.34
CA PRO A 340 18.53 -0.18 -33.58
C PRO A 340 17.93 -1.06 -34.69
N THR A 341 16.93 -0.53 -35.38
CA THR A 341 16.42 -1.12 -36.63
C THR A 341 17.60 -1.29 -37.58
N ALA A 342 17.90 -2.54 -37.94
CA ALA A 342 18.94 -2.89 -38.90
C ALA A 342 18.57 -2.48 -40.34
#